data_AF-A0AAW3YX58-F1
#
_entry.id   AF-A0AAW3YX58-F1
#
_cell.length_a   1.000
_cell.length_b   1.000
_cell.length_c   1.000
_cell.angle_alpha   90.00
_cell.angle_beta   90.00
_cell.angle_gamma   90.00
#
_symmetry.space_group_name_H-M   'P 1'
#
loop_
_entity.id
_entity.type
_entity.pdbx_description
1 polymer ?
#
loop_
_entity_poly.entity_id
_entity_poly.type
_entity_poly.pdbx_seq_one_letter_code
_entity_poly.pdbx_strand_id
1 'polypeptide(L)'
;CGIVGESTNLLAGYLAAVSRKLPKPLAVLIQSSSAAGKSSLMEAVLNLIPEEERIQYSAMTGQSLFYLGETNLQHKILAIAEEEGVRQAAYALKLLQS
;
A
#
# COMPACT_ATOMS: atom_id res chain seq x y z
N CYS A 1 12.32 -9.12 -11.69
CA CYS A 1 11.65 -7.80 -11.84
C CYS A 1 12.19 -7.11 -13.08
N GLY A 2 11.33 -6.46 -13.87
CA GLY A 2 11.66 -5.87 -15.19
C GLY A 2 11.52 -4.35 -15.25
N ILE A 3 11.69 -3.65 -14.12
CA ILE A 3 11.62 -2.19 -14.05
C ILE A 3 13.03 -1.63 -14.19
N VAL A 4 13.24 -0.78 -15.19
CA VAL A 4 14.53 -0.16 -15.50
C VAL A 4 14.51 1.31 -15.06
N GLY A 5 15.60 1.79 -14.45
CA GLY A 5 15.75 3.19 -14.04
C GLY A 5 15.16 3.56 -12.66
N GLU A 6 14.42 2.67 -12.01
CA GLU A 6 13.66 2.95 -10.77
C GLU A 6 14.29 2.32 -9.51
N SER A 7 15.58 2.03 -9.51
CA SER A 7 16.26 1.29 -8.42
C SER A 7 16.07 1.95 -7.04
N THR A 8 16.18 3.27 -6.97
CA THR A 8 15.98 4.03 -5.73
C THR A 8 14.55 3.92 -5.20
N ASN A 9 13.56 4.04 -6.10
CA ASN A 9 12.15 4.00 -5.72
C ASN A 9 11.74 2.59 -5.29
N LEU A 10 12.28 1.56 -5.95
CA LEU A 10 12.11 0.16 -5.55
C LEU A 10 12.70 -0.10 -4.16
N LEU A 11 13.92 0.38 -3.88
CA LEU A 11 14.55 0.21 -2.58
C LEU A 11 13.76 0.92 -1.47
N ALA A 12 13.38 2.19 -1.70
CA ALA A 12 12.59 2.96 -0.75
C ALA A 12 11.23 2.28 -0.47
N GLY A 13 10.54 1.83 -1.52
CA GLY A 13 9.30 1.09 -1.41
C GLY A 13 9.47 -0.23 -0.64
N TYR A 14 10.54 -0.98 -0.90
CA TYR A 14 10.83 -2.22 -0.19
C TYR A 14 11.11 -1.99 1.30
N LEU A 15 11.92 -0.99 1.65
CA LEU A 15 12.20 -0.67 3.05
C LEU A 15 10.93 -0.25 3.80
N ALA A 16 10.08 0.56 3.16
CA ALA A 16 8.77 0.90 3.71
C ALA A 16 7.88 -0.34 3.88
N ALA A 17 7.83 -1.24 2.89
CA ALA A 17 7.08 -2.49 2.98
C ALA A 17 7.55 -3.40 4.13
N VAL A 18 8.86 -3.48 4.39
CA VAL A 18 9.44 -4.27 5.49
C VAL A 18 9.17 -3.62 6.85
N SER A 19 9.06 -2.29 6.92
CA SER A 19 8.76 -1.57 8.17
C SER A 19 7.46 -2.00 8.85
N ARG A 20 6.55 -2.72 8.16
CA ARG A 20 5.35 -3.37 8.73
C ARG A 20 5.62 -4.25 9.96
N LYS A 21 6.85 -4.76 10.10
CA LYS A 21 7.28 -5.58 11.24
C LYS A 21 7.81 -4.75 12.42
N LEU A 22 7.97 -3.44 12.25
CA LEU A 22 8.43 -2.54 13.31
C LEU A 22 7.24 -1.99 14.12
N PRO A 23 7.49 -1.50 15.34
CA PRO A 23 6.44 -0.90 16.18
C PRO A 23 5.76 0.33 15.55
N LYS A 24 6.45 1.03 14.64
CA LYS A 24 5.95 2.21 13.93
C LYS A 24 6.19 2.04 12.43
N PRO A 25 5.25 1.42 11.70
CA PRO A 25 5.40 1.19 10.27
C PRO A 25 5.33 2.50 9.48
N LEU A 26 6.03 2.53 8.35
CA LEU A 26 6.08 3.64 7.41
C LEU A 26 4.96 3.54 6.39
N ALA A 27 4.40 4.69 6.00
CA ALA A 27 3.50 4.82 4.86
C ALA A 27 4.22 5.52 3.71
N VAL A 28 4.01 5.03 2.48
CA VAL A 28 4.59 5.61 1.26
C VAL A 28 3.48 6.00 0.30
N LEU A 29 3.62 7.18 -0.29
CA LEU A 29 2.78 7.67 -1.37
C LEU A 29 3.59 7.70 -2.66
N ILE A 30 3.14 6.97 -3.68
CA ILE A 30 3.72 7.06 -5.03
C ILE A 30 2.93 8.10 -5.81
N GLN A 31 3.60 9.16 -6.23
CA GLN A 31 3.04 10.22 -7.06
C GLN A 31 3.77 10.25 -8.40
N SER A 32 3.02 10.19 -9.49
CA SER A 32 3.56 10.17 -10.85
C SER A 32 2.51 10.70 -11.83
N SER A 33 2.93 11.12 -13.02
CA SER A 33 2.01 11.40 -14.12
C SER A 33 1.29 10.13 -14.57
N SER A 34 0.12 10.28 -15.20
CA SER A 34 -0.61 9.14 -15.76
C SER A 34 0.27 8.33 -16.71
N ALA A 35 0.11 7.00 -16.69
CA ALA A 35 0.88 6.03 -17.47
C ALA A 35 2.41 5.97 -17.21
N ALA A 36 2.94 6.64 -16.18
CA ALA A 36 4.38 6.60 -15.86
C ALA A 36 4.85 5.31 -15.14
N GLY A 37 4.02 4.28 -15.05
CA GLY A 37 4.39 3.01 -14.41
C GLY A 37 4.23 2.96 -12.88
N LYS A 38 3.47 3.88 -12.28
CA LYS A 38 3.15 3.87 -10.83
C LYS A 38 2.63 2.51 -10.34
N SER A 39 1.64 1.94 -11.03
CA SER A 39 1.07 0.65 -10.66
C SER A 39 2.09 -0.47 -10.77
N SER A 40 2.91 -0.45 -11.82
CA SER A 40 4.00 -1.42 -12.01
C SER A 40 5.05 -1.34 -10.91
N LEU A 41 5.44 -0.13 -10.49
CA LEU A 41 6.37 0.08 -9.37
C LEU A 41 5.78 -0.47 -8.07
N MET A 42 4.52 -0.16 -7.78
CA MET A 42 3.81 -0.66 -6.61
C MET A 42 3.74 -2.20 -6.61
N GLU A 43 3.32 -2.80 -7.71
CA GLU A 43 3.24 -4.26 -7.89
C GLU A 43 4.61 -4.91 -7.73
N ALA A 44 5.68 -4.32 -8.28
CA ALA A 44 7.02 -4.85 -8.15
C ALA A 44 7.49 -4.90 -6.70
N VAL A 45 7.18 -3.89 -5.88
CA VAL A 45 7.46 -3.90 -4.45
C VAL A 45 6.61 -4.95 -3.73
N LEU A 46 5.30 -5.01 -4.01
CA LEU A 46 4.38 -5.96 -3.38
C LEU A 46 4.66 -7.42 -3.74
N ASN A 47 5.28 -7.69 -4.89
CA ASN A 47 5.72 -9.02 -5.30
C ASN A 47 6.94 -9.53 -4.53
N LEU A 48 7.60 -8.67 -3.76
CA LEU A 48 8.68 -9.07 -2.84
C LEU A 48 8.17 -9.49 -1.47
N ILE A 49 6.85 -9.41 -1.25
CA ILE A 49 6.19 -9.66 0.03
C ILE A 49 5.27 -10.88 -0.12
N PRO A 50 5.19 -11.78 0.88
CA PRO A 50 4.29 -12.93 0.85
C PRO A 50 2.84 -12.52 0.59
N GLU A 51 2.10 -13.36 -0.13
CA GLU A 51 0.74 -13.04 -0.60
C GLU A 51 -0.25 -12.91 0.56
N GLU A 52 -0.06 -13.69 1.62
CA GLU A 52 -0.84 -13.68 2.85
C GLU A 52 -0.66 -12.41 3.69
N GLU A 53 0.44 -11.67 3.45
CA GLU A 53 0.79 -10.42 4.14
C GLU A 53 0.52 -9.16 3.31
N ARG A 54 -0.09 -9.29 2.12
CA ARG A 54 -0.46 -8.16 1.26
C ARG A 54 -1.95 -8.14 1.00
N ILE A 55 -2.54 -6.95 1.07
CA ILE A 55 -3.94 -6.69 0.74
C ILE A 55 -3.96 -5.53 -0.25
N GLN A 56 -4.56 -5.75 -1.42
CA GLN A 56 -4.60 -4.77 -2.51
C GLN A 56 -6.04 -4.38 -2.84
N TYR A 57 -6.28 -3.07 -2.97
CA TYR A 57 -7.53 -2.53 -3.47
C TYR A 57 -7.26 -1.57 -4.63
N SER A 58 -7.85 -1.88 -5.78
CA SER A 58 -7.80 -1.03 -6.99
C SER A 58 -8.73 0.17 -6.87
N ALA A 59 -9.93 -0.04 -6.33
CA ALA A 59 -10.89 1.00 -5.98
C ALA A 59 -11.53 0.64 -4.63
N MET A 60 -11.50 1.56 -3.67
CA MET A 60 -12.28 1.39 -2.44
C MET A 60 -13.65 2.01 -2.64
N THR A 61 -14.69 1.23 -2.37
CA THR A 61 -16.01 1.79 -2.07
C THR A 61 -16.09 1.94 -0.55
N GLY A 62 -16.90 2.86 -0.03
CA GLY A 62 -17.03 3.07 1.42
C GLY A 62 -17.43 1.81 2.22
N GLN A 63 -17.99 0.79 1.56
CA GLN A 63 -18.32 -0.52 2.15
C GLN A 63 -17.08 -1.41 2.37
N SER A 64 -16.09 -1.37 1.48
CA SER A 64 -14.85 -2.17 1.59
C SER A 64 -14.01 -1.76 2.82
N LEU A 65 -14.16 -0.51 3.26
CA LEU A 65 -13.48 0.05 4.43
C LEU A 65 -14.04 -0.44 5.77
N PHE A 66 -15.31 -0.82 5.83
CA PHE A 66 -15.88 -1.41 7.04
C PHE A 66 -15.29 -2.80 7.32
N TYR A 67 -15.08 -3.60 6.27
CA TYR A 67 -14.44 -4.92 6.41
C TYR A 67 -12.96 -4.81 6.84
N LEU A 68 -12.27 -3.72 6.50
CA LEU A 68 -10.89 -3.49 6.96
C LEU A 68 -10.78 -3.38 8.49
N GLY A 69 -11.81 -2.88 9.18
CA GLY A 69 -11.84 -2.85 10.65
C GLY A 69 -12.10 -4.21 11.29
N GLU A 70 -12.69 -5.14 10.56
CA GLU A 70 -12.87 -6.54 10.99
C GLU A 70 -11.65 -7.42 10.62
N THR A 71 -10.76 -6.92 9.76
CA THR A 71 -9.61 -7.67 9.27
C THR A 71 -8.36 -7.38 10.12
N ASN A 72 -7.62 -8.42 10.52
CA ASN A 72 -6.35 -8.23 11.22
C ASN A 72 -5.27 -7.67 10.25
N LEU A 73 -5.03 -6.37 10.34
CA LEU A 73 -4.04 -5.63 9.55
C LEU A 73 -2.63 -5.63 10.16
N GLN A 74 -2.46 -6.23 11.34
CA GLN A 74 -1.16 -6.26 11.99
C GLN A 74 -0.14 -6.99 11.10
N HIS A 75 0.99 -6.35 10.87
CA HIS A 75 2.09 -6.86 10.04
C HIS A 75 1.73 -7.13 8.58
N LYS A 76 0.65 -6.56 8.06
CA LYS A 76 0.24 -6.63 6.65
C LYS A 76 0.42 -5.30 5.93
N ILE A 77 0.55 -5.36 4.61
CA ILE A 77 0.61 -4.17 3.74
C ILE A 77 -0.76 -3.94 3.12
N LEU A 78 -1.28 -2.72 3.28
CA LEU A 78 -2.46 -2.24 2.58
C LEU A 78 -2.02 -1.36 1.40
N ALA A 79 -2.29 -1.80 0.17
CA ALA A 79 -2.00 -1.06 -1.04
C ALA A 79 -3.28 -0.53 -1.69
N ILE A 80 -3.30 0.76 -2.01
CA ILE A 80 -4.46 1.48 -2.53
C ILE A 80 -4.03 2.26 -3.79
N ALA A 81 -4.66 2.00 -4.93
CA ALA A 81 -4.22 2.54 -6.22
C ALA A 81 -4.76 3.96 -6.53
N GLU A 82 -6.01 4.27 -6.17
CA GLU A 82 -6.70 5.51 -6.58
C GLU A 82 -6.82 6.58 -5.48
N GLU A 83 -6.80 7.85 -5.88
CA GLU A 83 -6.86 9.02 -4.98
C GLU A 83 -8.15 9.03 -4.13
N GLU A 84 -9.27 8.64 -4.72
CA GLU A 84 -10.55 8.52 -4.03
C GLU A 84 -10.50 7.45 -2.94
N GLY A 85 -9.83 6.33 -3.22
CA GLY A 85 -9.58 5.27 -2.24
C GLY A 85 -8.67 5.72 -1.09
N VAL A 86 -7.70 6.62 -1.33
CA VAL A 86 -6.82 7.15 -0.27
C VAL A 86 -7.60 8.07 0.68
N ARG A 87 -8.49 8.94 0.20
CA ARG A 87 -9.31 9.81 1.07
C ARG A 87 -10.19 9.00 2.01
N GLN A 88 -10.82 7.96 1.48
CA GLN A 88 -11.71 7.10 2.23
C GLN A 88 -10.93 6.20 3.20
N ALA A 89 -9.75 5.69 2.77
CA ALA A 89 -8.82 4.97 3.63
C ALA A 89 -8.32 5.79 4.81
N ALA A 90 -7.94 7.04 4.56
CA ALA A 90 -7.44 7.93 5.61
C ALA A 90 -8.46 8.13 6.74
N TYR A 91 -9.76 8.13 6.41
CA TYR A 91 -10.82 8.19 7.41
C TYR A 91 -10.89 6.91 8.25
N ALA A 92 -10.91 5.73 7.65
CA ALA A 92 -10.94 4.48 8.42
C ALA A 92 -9.65 4.21 9.20
N LEU A 93 -8.49 4.56 8.63
CA LEU A 93 -7.21 4.45 9.32
C LEU A 93 -7.17 5.31 10.58
N LYS A 94 -7.78 6.51 10.57
CA LYS A 94 -7.93 7.34 11.79
C LYS A 94 -8.82 6.66 12.84
N LEU A 95 -9.88 5.98 12.42
CA LEU A 95 -10.75 5.22 13.33
C LEU A 95 -10.04 4.01 13.94
N LEU A 96 -9.17 3.34 13.19
CA LEU A 96 -8.41 2.17 13.67
C LEU A 96 -7.20 2.52 14.54
N GLN A 97 -6.74 3.78 14.50
CA GLN A 97 -5.66 4.29 15.34
C GLN A 97 -6.15 4.90 16.67
N SER A 98 -7.47 4.95 16.89
CA SER A 98 -8.11 5.42 18.13
C SER A 98 -8.26 4.27 19.13
#